data_AF-A0A553PBE3-F1
#
_entry.id   AF-A0A553PBE3-F1
#
_cell.length_a   1.000
_cell.length_b   1.000
_cell.length_c   1.000
_cell.angle_alpha   90.00
_cell.angle_beta   90.00
_cell.angle_gamma   90.00
#
_symmetry.space_group_name_H-M   'P 1'
#
loop_
_entity.id
_entity.type
_entity.pdbx_description
1 polymer ?
#
loop_
_entity_poly.entity_id
_entity_poly.type
_entity_poly.pdbx_seq_one_letter_code
_entity_poly.pdbx_strand_id
1 'polypeptide(L)'
;MEAANGIDVRIAKVLEALELKILVAIDSIEKDITIANRDRVILGLSNFLGMVFGVFNGASGNPNLGELTLAEQIQVTAQLMYGYGYWGPFLLEFEPARLDCDRSDLEEALSEFAFLTDMAHNFGYLNDYAGTRPKEQLPDTSDPVVLQYYTVELNHAIKRNLYCIIKRAGSNQDALEVTTFVDLYTMLITERLTMTDVALQESANFV
;
A
#
# COMPACT_ATOMS: atom_id res chain seq x y z
N MET A 1 6.76 -0.99 35.40
CA MET A 1 8.05 -0.40 34.98
C MET A 1 8.74 -1.21 33.89
N GLU A 2 8.75 -2.55 33.91
CA GLU A 2 9.36 -3.37 32.83
C GLU A 2 8.57 -3.34 31.50
N ALA A 3 7.24 -3.28 31.56
CA ALA A 3 6.36 -3.25 30.37
C ALA A 3 6.52 -1.99 29.50
N ALA A 4 6.88 -0.85 30.11
CA ALA A 4 6.96 0.45 29.44
C ALA A 4 8.24 0.62 28.62
N ASN A 5 9.37 0.10 29.09
CA ASN A 5 10.57 0.03 28.24
C ASN A 5 10.38 -1.01 27.11
N GLY A 6 9.55 -2.03 27.37
CA GLY A 6 9.16 -3.02 26.37
C GLY A 6 8.37 -2.44 25.19
N ILE A 7 7.44 -1.50 25.41
CA ILE A 7 6.61 -0.96 24.32
C ILE A 7 7.41 -0.07 23.37
N ASP A 8 8.32 0.76 23.89
CA ASP A 8 9.17 1.65 23.09
C ASP A 8 10.09 0.86 22.16
N VAL A 9 10.70 -0.21 22.71
CA VAL A 9 11.52 -1.15 21.93
C VAL A 9 10.70 -1.88 20.87
N ARG A 10 9.44 -2.25 21.18
CA ARG A 10 8.53 -2.88 20.22
C ARG A 10 8.17 -1.92 19.08
N ILE A 11 7.83 -0.66 19.40
CA ILE A 11 7.53 0.37 18.40
C ILE A 11 8.71 0.55 17.44
N ALA A 12 9.93 0.70 17.97
CA ALA A 12 11.14 0.85 17.16
C ALA A 12 11.38 -0.37 16.24
N LYS A 13 11.24 -1.59 16.78
CA LYS A 13 11.39 -2.83 15.99
C LYS A 13 10.34 -2.98 14.90
N VAL A 14 9.09 -2.60 15.18
CA VAL A 14 8.00 -2.65 14.18
C VAL A 14 8.27 -1.64 13.06
N LEU A 15 8.76 -0.45 13.39
CA LEU A 15 9.13 0.56 12.40
C LEU A 15 10.29 0.09 11.50
N GLU A 16 11.36 -0.44 12.08
CA GLU A 16 12.49 -1.01 11.33
C GLU A 16 12.03 -2.17 10.42
N ALA A 17 11.16 -3.05 10.93
CA ALA A 17 10.58 -4.12 10.15
C ALA A 17 9.69 -3.59 9.01
N LEU A 18 8.89 -2.55 9.26
CA LEU A 18 8.04 -1.92 8.25
C LEU A 18 8.88 -1.35 7.10
N GLU A 19 9.97 -0.63 7.40
CA GLU A 19 10.89 -0.09 6.40
C GLU A 19 11.47 -1.19 5.50
N LEU A 20 11.91 -2.30 6.09
CA LEU A 20 12.41 -3.45 5.35
C LEU A 20 11.31 -4.10 4.49
N LYS A 21 10.10 -4.22 5.03
CA LYS A 21 8.96 -4.83 4.34
C LYS A 21 8.48 -4.01 3.16
N ILE A 22 8.60 -2.68 3.20
CA ILE A 22 8.32 -1.81 2.06
C ILE A 22 9.21 -2.17 0.87
N LEU A 23 10.52 -2.32 1.08
CA LEU A 23 11.46 -2.68 0.01
C LEU A 23 11.16 -4.05 -0.60
N VAL A 24 10.84 -5.03 0.25
CA VAL A 24 10.46 -6.38 -0.19
C VAL A 24 9.15 -6.36 -0.97
N ALA A 25 8.15 -5.60 -0.51
CA ALA A 25 6.87 -5.47 -1.18
C ALA A 25 7.00 -4.78 -2.55
N ILE A 26 7.86 -3.75 -2.67
CA ILE A 26 8.14 -3.10 -3.95
C ILE A 26 8.68 -4.11 -4.96
N ASP A 27 9.77 -4.82 -4.63
CA ASP A 27 10.37 -5.81 -5.54
C ASP A 27 9.36 -6.91 -5.95
N SER A 28 8.60 -7.40 -4.97
CA SER A 28 7.55 -8.41 -5.18
C SER A 28 6.46 -7.93 -6.14
N ILE A 29 5.92 -6.72 -5.93
CA ILE A 29 4.86 -6.15 -6.77
C ILE A 29 5.39 -5.82 -8.17
N GLU A 30 6.59 -5.24 -8.31
CA GLU A 30 7.19 -4.94 -9.61
C GLU A 30 7.40 -6.20 -10.44
N LYS A 31 7.81 -7.30 -9.79
CA LYS A 31 7.91 -8.61 -10.41
C LYS A 31 6.55 -9.15 -10.83
N ASP A 32 5.53 -9.05 -10.00
CA ASP A 32 4.16 -9.46 -10.33
C ASP A 32 3.61 -8.68 -11.51
N ILE A 33 3.81 -7.36 -11.54
CA ILE A 33 3.40 -6.50 -12.68
C ILE A 33 4.14 -6.93 -13.95
N THR A 34 5.44 -7.21 -13.86
CA THR A 34 6.24 -7.65 -15.00
C THR A 34 5.73 -8.98 -15.57
N ILE A 35 5.41 -9.93 -14.70
CA ILE A 35 4.83 -11.23 -15.10
C ILE A 35 3.45 -11.02 -15.72
N ALA A 36 2.57 -10.26 -15.06
CA ALA A 36 1.23 -9.98 -15.57
C ALA A 36 1.27 -9.28 -16.94
N ASN A 37 2.13 -8.28 -17.11
CA ASN A 37 2.32 -7.60 -18.40
C ASN A 37 2.82 -8.57 -19.47
N ARG A 38 3.79 -9.42 -19.15
CA ARG A 38 4.26 -10.45 -20.10
C ARG A 38 3.12 -11.37 -20.52
N ASP A 39 2.32 -11.85 -19.58
CA ASP A 39 1.20 -12.74 -19.87
C ASP A 39 0.12 -12.04 -20.71
N ARG A 40 -0.16 -10.76 -20.42
CA ARG A 40 -1.04 -9.91 -21.24
C ARG A 40 -0.51 -9.74 -22.67
N VAL A 41 0.80 -9.55 -22.87
CA VAL A 41 1.40 -9.52 -24.22
C VAL A 41 1.17 -10.84 -24.94
N ILE A 42 1.46 -11.97 -24.29
CA ILE A 42 1.34 -13.29 -24.91
C ILE A 42 -0.11 -13.57 -25.29
N LEU A 43 -1.06 -13.31 -24.39
CA LEU A 43 -2.49 -13.51 -24.64
C LEU A 43 -3.02 -12.53 -25.70
N GLY A 44 -2.67 -11.25 -25.61
CA GLY A 44 -3.07 -10.24 -26.58
C GLY A 44 -2.55 -10.56 -27.98
N LEU A 45 -1.27 -10.92 -28.11
CA LEU A 45 -0.66 -11.30 -29.39
C LEU A 45 -1.27 -12.59 -29.94
N SER A 46 -1.54 -13.59 -29.08
CA SER A 46 -2.17 -14.84 -29.52
C SER A 46 -3.58 -14.60 -30.07
N ASN A 47 -4.38 -13.77 -29.41
CA ASN A 47 -5.71 -13.39 -29.87
C ASN A 47 -5.67 -12.52 -31.14
N PHE A 48 -4.69 -11.62 -31.24
CA PHE A 48 -4.44 -10.83 -32.44
C PHE A 48 -4.08 -11.72 -33.65
N LEU A 49 -3.15 -12.67 -33.48
CA LEU A 49 -2.78 -13.61 -34.53
C LEU A 49 -3.97 -14.50 -34.91
N GLY A 50 -4.72 -15.00 -33.93
CA GLY A 50 -5.95 -15.75 -34.15
C GLY A 50 -6.97 -14.99 -34.99
N MET A 51 -7.17 -13.70 -34.71
CA MET A 51 -7.98 -12.81 -35.54
C MET A 51 -7.44 -12.70 -36.97
N VAL A 52 -6.15 -12.44 -37.15
CA VAL A 52 -5.53 -12.29 -38.49
C VAL A 52 -5.68 -13.56 -39.32
N PHE A 53 -5.37 -14.73 -38.75
CA PHE A 53 -5.54 -16.02 -39.43
C PHE A 53 -7.02 -16.34 -39.65
N GLY A 54 -7.89 -15.99 -38.71
CA GLY A 54 -9.34 -16.14 -38.83
C GLY A 54 -9.93 -15.30 -39.96
N VAL A 55 -9.49 -14.05 -40.11
CA VAL A 55 -9.87 -13.17 -41.23
C VAL A 55 -9.37 -13.74 -42.55
N PHE A 56 -8.11 -14.15 -42.63
CA PHE A 56 -7.54 -14.74 -43.85
C PHE A 56 -8.31 -15.99 -44.30
N ASN A 57 -8.62 -16.88 -43.35
CA ASN A 57 -9.38 -18.09 -43.62
C ASN A 57 -10.87 -17.80 -43.92
N GLY A 58 -11.47 -16.84 -43.21
CA GLY A 58 -12.84 -16.40 -43.44
C GLY A 58 -13.05 -15.70 -44.78
N ALA A 59 -11.98 -15.14 -45.35
CA ALA A 59 -11.95 -14.59 -46.70
C ALA A 59 -11.60 -15.66 -47.77
N SER A 60 -11.53 -16.95 -47.41
CA SER A 60 -11.11 -18.04 -48.29
C SER A 60 -9.75 -17.79 -48.99
N GLY A 61 -8.86 -17.02 -48.36
CA GLY A 61 -7.59 -16.59 -48.93
C GLY A 61 -7.68 -15.48 -49.99
N ASN A 62 -8.86 -14.89 -50.23
CA ASN A 62 -9.02 -13.74 -51.12
C ASN A 62 -8.63 -12.43 -50.40
N PRO A 63 -7.57 -11.72 -50.86
CA PRO A 63 -7.16 -10.46 -50.26
C PRO A 63 -8.11 -9.28 -50.60
N ASN A 64 -8.96 -9.40 -51.62
CA ASN A 64 -9.87 -8.35 -52.06
C ASN A 64 -11.19 -8.42 -51.26
N LEU A 65 -11.27 -7.66 -50.17
CA LEU A 65 -12.46 -7.60 -49.31
C LEU A 65 -13.74 -7.15 -50.06
N GLY A 66 -13.61 -6.41 -51.16
CA GLY A 66 -14.73 -5.95 -51.99
C GLY A 66 -15.34 -7.01 -52.91
N GLU A 67 -14.68 -8.16 -53.06
CA GLU A 67 -15.11 -9.27 -53.92
C GLU A 67 -15.62 -10.48 -53.12
N LEU A 68 -15.72 -10.34 -51.79
CA LEU A 68 -16.18 -11.39 -50.89
C LEU A 68 -17.69 -11.61 -51.00
N THR A 69 -18.11 -12.88 -50.90
CA THR A 69 -19.51 -13.25 -50.73
C THR A 69 -20.05 -12.74 -49.38
N LEU A 70 -21.37 -12.60 -49.26
CA LEU A 70 -21.99 -12.18 -47.99
C LEU A 70 -21.59 -13.09 -46.80
N ALA A 71 -21.46 -14.40 -47.03
CA ALA A 71 -21.05 -15.35 -45.99
C ALA A 71 -19.61 -15.09 -45.51
N GLU A 72 -18.69 -14.84 -46.44
CA GLU A 72 -17.29 -14.51 -46.12
C GLU A 72 -17.19 -13.15 -45.43
N GLN A 73 -17.97 -12.15 -45.85
CA GLN A 73 -18.03 -10.85 -45.18
C GLN A 73 -18.49 -10.97 -43.73
N ILE A 74 -19.53 -11.78 -43.46
CA ILE A 74 -19.99 -12.06 -42.09
C ILE A 74 -18.89 -12.75 -41.29
N GLN A 75 -18.22 -13.75 -41.87
CA GLN A 75 -17.17 -14.49 -41.16
C GLN A 75 -15.96 -13.61 -40.85
N VAL A 76 -15.48 -12.79 -41.80
CA VAL A 76 -14.42 -11.81 -41.59
C VAL A 76 -14.81 -10.80 -40.51
N THR A 77 -16.02 -10.26 -40.56
CA THR A 77 -16.50 -9.29 -39.57
C THR A 77 -16.60 -9.90 -38.18
N ALA A 78 -17.08 -11.16 -38.08
CA ALA A 78 -17.15 -11.88 -36.82
C ALA A 78 -15.75 -12.09 -36.21
N GLN A 79 -14.75 -12.45 -37.03
CA GLN A 79 -13.37 -12.61 -36.58
C GLN A 79 -12.75 -11.29 -36.13
N LEU A 80 -13.02 -10.18 -36.83
CA LEU A 80 -12.57 -8.84 -36.41
C LEU A 80 -13.18 -8.40 -35.08
N MET A 81 -14.50 -8.60 -34.90
CA MET A 81 -15.21 -8.23 -33.67
C MET A 81 -14.77 -9.09 -32.49
N TYR A 82 -14.62 -10.40 -32.71
CA TYR A 82 -14.04 -11.32 -31.73
C TYR A 82 -12.62 -10.88 -31.37
N GLY A 83 -11.74 -10.77 -32.36
CA GLY A 83 -10.36 -10.35 -32.18
C GLY A 83 -10.25 -9.07 -31.36
N TYR A 84 -10.89 -7.99 -31.81
CA TYR A 84 -10.86 -6.70 -31.13
C TYR A 84 -11.27 -6.80 -29.66
N GLY A 85 -12.34 -7.55 -29.36
CA GLY A 85 -12.81 -7.78 -27.99
C GLY A 85 -11.81 -8.54 -27.12
N TYR A 86 -10.91 -9.34 -27.71
CA TYR A 86 -9.97 -10.20 -27.01
C TYR A 86 -8.50 -9.79 -27.09
N TRP A 87 -8.06 -8.88 -27.96
CA TRP A 87 -6.69 -8.34 -27.92
C TRP A 87 -6.64 -6.88 -27.46
N GLY A 88 -7.69 -6.10 -27.74
CA GLY A 88 -7.77 -4.68 -27.38
C GLY A 88 -7.64 -4.42 -25.87
N PRO A 89 -8.42 -5.10 -25.00
CA PRO A 89 -8.33 -4.90 -23.56
C PRO A 89 -6.94 -5.16 -22.99
N PHE A 90 -6.24 -6.19 -23.47
CA PHE A 90 -4.89 -6.53 -22.99
C PHE A 90 -3.84 -5.44 -23.32
N LEU A 91 -4.05 -4.63 -24.36
CA LEU A 91 -3.21 -3.47 -24.65
C LEU A 91 -3.52 -2.27 -23.75
N LEU A 92 -4.74 -2.16 -23.23
CA LEU A 92 -5.15 -1.04 -22.37
C LEU A 92 -4.83 -1.30 -20.90
N GLU A 93 -4.66 -2.56 -20.51
CA GLU A 93 -4.35 -2.98 -19.14
C GLU A 93 -2.85 -3.02 -18.83
N PHE A 94 -1.98 -2.48 -19.69
CA PHE A 94 -0.56 -2.39 -19.36
C PHE A 94 -0.33 -1.43 -18.19
N GLU A 95 0.35 -1.94 -17.18
CA GLU A 95 0.74 -1.15 -16.01
C GLU A 95 2.24 -0.85 -16.07
N PRO A 96 2.70 0.31 -15.58
CA PRO A 96 4.13 0.57 -15.45
C PRO A 96 4.76 -0.48 -14.52
N ALA A 97 5.89 -1.04 -14.94
CA ALA A 97 6.57 -2.10 -14.19
C ALA A 97 7.22 -1.63 -12.88
N ARG A 98 7.36 -0.30 -12.71
CA ARG A 98 7.92 0.32 -11.51
C ARG A 98 6.84 0.98 -10.67
N LEU A 99 7.00 0.92 -9.37
CA LEU A 99 6.16 1.65 -8.42
C LEU A 99 6.68 3.07 -8.22
N ASP A 100 5.76 4.03 -8.07
CA ASP A 100 6.09 5.44 -7.86
C ASP A 100 6.37 5.80 -6.40
N CYS A 101 6.34 4.82 -5.49
CA CYS A 101 6.56 5.04 -4.07
C CYS A 101 7.79 4.30 -3.56
N ASP A 102 8.35 4.83 -2.48
CA ASP A 102 9.55 4.35 -1.84
C ASP A 102 9.45 4.54 -0.31
N ARG A 103 10.49 4.10 0.39
CA ARG A 103 10.68 4.34 1.82
C ARG A 103 10.56 5.82 2.20
N SER A 104 10.96 6.75 1.32
CA SER A 104 10.87 8.19 1.60
C SER A 104 9.43 8.65 1.86
N ASP A 105 8.43 8.02 1.24
CA ASP A 105 7.03 8.38 1.42
C ASP A 105 6.52 8.02 2.83
N LEU A 106 7.07 6.94 3.41
CA LEU A 106 6.86 6.62 4.83
C LEU A 106 7.50 7.68 5.72
N GLU A 107 8.76 8.05 5.46
CA GLU A 107 9.47 9.06 6.26
C GLU A 107 8.76 10.42 6.21
N GLU A 108 8.21 10.81 5.06
CA GLU A 108 7.38 12.01 4.91
C GLU A 108 6.15 11.96 5.82
N ALA A 109 5.40 10.85 5.79
CA ALA A 109 4.23 10.66 6.68
C ALA A 109 4.62 10.71 8.16
N LEU A 110 5.74 10.09 8.54
CA LEU A 110 6.21 10.07 9.92
C LEU A 110 6.68 11.45 10.38
N SER A 111 7.26 12.24 9.48
CA SER A 111 7.75 13.60 9.76
C SER A 111 6.62 14.60 9.97
N GLU A 112 5.52 14.48 9.22
CA GLU A 112 4.31 15.32 9.40
C GLU A 112 3.72 15.14 10.81
N PHE A 113 3.80 13.92 11.33
CA PHE A 113 3.33 13.56 12.66
C PHE A 113 4.48 13.37 13.67
N ALA A 114 5.61 14.08 13.51
CA ALA A 114 6.75 14.02 14.42
C ALA A 114 6.36 14.23 15.89
N PHE A 115 5.33 15.04 16.15
CA PHE A 115 4.79 15.26 17.50
C PHE A 115 4.25 13.98 18.16
N LEU A 116 3.81 12.99 17.37
CA LEU A 116 3.37 11.67 17.83
C LEU A 116 4.44 10.59 17.70
N THR A 117 5.28 10.64 16.67
CA THR A 117 6.21 9.55 16.35
C THR A 117 7.49 9.64 17.20
N ASP A 118 7.94 10.84 17.56
CA ASP A 118 9.08 11.08 18.49
C ASP A 118 8.64 11.04 19.96
N MET A 119 8.01 9.94 20.38
CA MET A 119 7.42 9.87 21.71
C MET A 119 8.42 9.99 22.85
N ALA A 120 9.64 9.47 22.68
CA ALA A 120 10.67 9.59 23.71
C ALA A 120 11.14 11.04 23.91
N HIS A 121 11.09 11.86 22.85
CA HIS A 121 11.46 13.27 22.92
C HIS A 121 10.30 14.12 23.46
N ASN A 122 9.08 13.87 22.99
CA ASN A 122 7.92 14.73 23.28
C ASN A 122 7.22 14.37 24.60
N PHE A 123 7.25 13.09 24.99
CA PHE A 123 6.61 12.59 26.21
C PHE A 123 7.63 12.00 27.20
N GLY A 124 8.93 11.98 26.90
CA GLY A 124 9.91 11.32 27.77
C GLY A 124 9.71 9.80 27.86
N TYR A 125 10.54 9.15 28.67
CA TYR A 125 10.34 7.72 28.96
C TYR A 125 9.31 7.57 30.07
N LEU A 126 8.39 6.62 29.93
CA LEU A 126 7.39 6.27 30.95
C LEU A 126 7.99 6.00 32.34
N ASN A 127 9.27 5.60 32.42
CA ASN A 127 9.98 5.39 33.68
C ASN A 127 10.32 6.70 34.41
N ASP A 128 10.43 7.81 33.69
CA ASP A 128 10.74 9.13 34.24
C ASP A 128 9.52 9.77 34.91
N TYR A 129 8.32 9.21 34.74
CA TYR A 129 7.08 9.69 35.38
C TYR A 129 6.97 9.28 36.86
N ALA A 130 7.79 8.33 37.31
CA ALA A 130 7.80 7.87 38.69
C ALA A 130 8.55 8.86 39.60
N GLY A 131 7.87 9.93 40.05
CA GLY A 131 8.34 10.81 41.14
C GLY A 131 8.57 12.28 40.77
N THR A 132 8.38 12.67 39.51
CA THR A 132 8.42 14.06 39.03
C THR A 132 7.03 14.49 38.57
N ARG A 133 6.72 15.80 38.67
CA ARG A 133 5.44 16.36 38.19
C ARG A 133 5.40 16.28 36.66
N PRO A 134 4.62 15.37 36.07
CA PRO A 134 4.75 15.09 34.65
C PRO A 134 4.06 16.12 33.75
N LYS A 135 3.13 16.92 34.30
CA LYS A 135 2.44 17.99 33.58
C LYS A 135 3.31 19.20 33.21
N GLU A 136 4.44 19.42 33.89
CA GLU A 136 5.32 20.57 33.59
C GLU A 136 6.24 20.34 32.38
N GLN A 137 6.36 19.10 31.90
CA GLN A 137 7.24 18.73 30.78
C GLN A 137 6.51 18.49 29.46
N LEU A 138 5.18 18.46 29.47
CA LEU A 138 4.39 18.19 28.29
C LEU A 138 3.97 19.52 27.61
N PRO A 139 4.10 19.66 26.28
CA PRO A 139 3.66 20.86 25.57
C PRO A 139 2.15 21.06 25.70
N ASP A 140 1.65 22.30 25.80
CA ASP A 140 0.23 22.66 26.06
C ASP A 140 -0.83 21.95 25.17
N THR A 141 -0.43 21.34 24.05
CA THR A 141 -1.26 20.55 23.13
C THR A 141 -1.30 19.04 23.43
N SER A 142 -0.77 18.59 24.57
CA SER A 142 -0.50 17.19 24.90
C SER A 142 -1.63 16.45 25.62
N ASP A 143 -2.90 16.80 25.38
CA ASP A 143 -4.00 16.00 25.95
C ASP A 143 -3.96 14.59 25.31
N PRO A 144 -3.73 13.51 26.08
CA PRO A 144 -3.61 12.16 25.55
C PRO A 144 -4.84 11.73 24.74
N VAL A 145 -6.02 12.25 25.07
CA VAL A 145 -7.27 11.96 24.36
C VAL A 145 -7.26 12.58 22.96
N VAL A 146 -6.74 13.80 22.84
CA VAL A 146 -6.60 14.49 21.54
C VAL A 146 -5.53 13.80 20.69
N LEU A 147 -4.45 13.32 21.31
CA LEU A 147 -3.37 12.63 20.61
C LEU A 147 -3.81 11.27 20.02
N GLN A 148 -4.75 10.58 20.67
CA GLN A 148 -5.36 9.35 20.12
C GLN A 148 -6.11 9.60 18.81
N TYR A 149 -6.73 10.77 18.64
CA TYR A 149 -7.35 11.13 17.35
C TYR A 149 -6.28 11.20 16.25
N TYR A 150 -5.15 11.80 16.54
CA TYR A 150 -4.06 11.95 15.57
C TYR A 150 -3.34 10.63 15.24
N THR A 151 -3.47 9.57 16.05
CA THR A 151 -2.92 8.24 15.67
C THR A 151 -3.71 7.61 14.52
N VAL A 152 -5.02 7.88 14.44
CA VAL A 152 -5.87 7.46 13.31
C VAL A 152 -5.50 8.24 12.05
N GLU A 153 -5.30 9.55 12.17
CA GLU A 153 -4.84 10.39 11.06
C GLU A 153 -3.44 9.96 10.57
N LEU A 154 -2.53 9.63 11.49
CA LEU A 154 -1.22 9.05 11.16
C LEU A 154 -1.36 7.74 10.38
N ASN A 155 -2.25 6.84 10.80
CA ASN A 155 -2.52 5.60 10.04
C ASN A 155 -2.98 5.92 8.61
N HIS A 156 -3.91 6.86 8.46
CA HIS A 156 -4.38 7.28 7.15
C HIS A 156 -3.30 7.95 6.30
N ALA A 157 -2.44 8.77 6.90
CA ALA A 157 -1.34 9.44 6.22
C ALA A 157 -0.31 8.43 5.70
N ILE A 158 0.14 7.50 6.55
CA ILE A 158 1.05 6.41 6.14
C ILE A 158 0.40 5.59 5.01
N LYS A 159 -0.88 5.25 5.14
CA LYS A 159 -1.57 4.45 4.12
C LYS A 159 -1.76 5.17 2.80
N ARG A 160 -1.92 6.49 2.84
CA ARG A 160 -2.05 7.33 1.65
C ARG A 160 -0.72 7.43 0.91
N ASN A 161 0.36 7.68 1.64
CA ASN A 161 1.71 7.79 1.07
C ASN A 161 2.20 6.44 0.52
N LEU A 162 1.81 5.32 1.15
CA LEU A 162 2.11 3.97 0.66
C LEU A 162 0.98 3.34 -0.18
N TYR A 163 0.09 4.16 -0.76
CA TYR A 163 -1.10 3.67 -1.47
C TYR A 163 -0.76 2.76 -2.66
N CYS A 164 0.35 3.05 -3.34
CA CYS A 164 0.96 2.22 -4.39
C CYS A 164 1.09 0.73 -4.02
N ILE A 165 1.42 0.42 -2.77
CA ILE A 165 1.61 -0.91 -2.20
C ILE A 165 0.28 -1.39 -1.64
N ILE A 166 -0.38 -0.57 -0.82
CA ILE A 166 -1.60 -0.96 -0.10
C ILE A 166 -2.75 -1.35 -1.04
N LYS A 167 -2.87 -0.69 -2.20
CA LYS A 167 -3.88 -1.07 -3.21
C LYS A 167 -3.72 -2.50 -3.73
N ARG A 168 -2.55 -3.12 -3.54
CA ARG A 168 -2.23 -4.50 -3.96
C ARG A 168 -2.37 -5.53 -2.84
N ALA A 169 -2.73 -5.13 -1.62
CA ALA A 169 -2.85 -6.05 -0.48
C ALA A 169 -3.84 -7.21 -0.71
N GLY A 170 -4.81 -7.05 -1.63
CA GLY A 170 -5.75 -8.12 -1.99
C GLY A 170 -5.17 -9.19 -2.92
N SER A 171 -4.06 -8.92 -3.60
CA SER A 171 -3.47 -9.82 -4.61
C SER A 171 -1.99 -10.14 -4.38
N ASN A 172 -1.31 -9.46 -3.46
CA ASN A 172 0.10 -9.66 -3.14
C ASN A 172 0.29 -9.77 -1.61
N GLN A 173 0.95 -10.84 -1.16
CA GLN A 173 1.13 -11.15 0.26
C GLN A 173 2.08 -10.16 0.95
N ASP A 174 3.14 -9.72 0.29
CA ASP A 174 4.11 -8.77 0.86
C ASP A 174 3.46 -7.39 1.05
N ALA A 175 2.58 -6.99 0.13
CA ALA A 175 1.76 -5.79 0.27
C ALA A 175 0.78 -5.85 1.45
N LEU A 176 0.20 -7.02 1.70
CA LEU A 176 -0.66 -7.26 2.85
C LEU A 176 0.13 -7.17 4.16
N GLU A 177 1.36 -7.70 4.19
CA GLU A 177 2.25 -7.59 5.34
C GLU A 177 2.55 -6.13 5.66
N VAL A 178 2.91 -5.31 4.67
CA VAL A 178 3.14 -3.86 4.87
C VAL A 178 1.91 -3.20 5.52
N THR A 179 0.72 -3.47 5.00
CA THR A 179 -0.53 -2.92 5.57
C THR A 179 -0.72 -3.33 7.03
N THR A 180 -0.41 -4.60 7.35
CA THR A 180 -0.49 -5.14 8.71
C THR A 180 0.52 -4.49 9.65
N PHE A 181 1.75 -4.26 9.19
CA PHE A 181 2.79 -3.59 9.97
C PHE A 181 2.45 -2.12 10.25
N VAL A 182 1.82 -1.40 9.30
CA VAL A 182 1.32 -0.04 9.52
C VAL A 182 0.25 -0.03 10.62
N ASP A 183 -0.70 -0.97 10.56
CA ASP A 183 -1.75 -1.08 11.58
C ASP A 183 -1.17 -1.45 12.96
N LEU A 184 -0.21 -2.37 13.00
CA LEU A 184 0.48 -2.74 14.23
C LEU A 184 1.26 -1.56 14.82
N TYR A 185 1.98 -0.81 13.99
CA TYR A 185 2.76 0.36 14.43
C TYR A 185 1.87 1.41 15.10
N THR A 186 0.78 1.78 14.44
CA THR A 186 -0.18 2.79 14.96
C THR A 186 -0.97 2.29 16.18
N MET A 187 -1.23 0.98 16.27
CA MET A 187 -1.80 0.36 17.46
C MET A 187 -0.85 0.48 18.67
N LEU A 188 0.45 0.21 18.48
CA LEU A 188 1.44 0.31 19.55
C LEU A 188 1.64 1.75 20.03
N ILE A 189 1.61 2.72 19.11
CA ILE A 189 1.59 4.16 19.44
C ILE A 189 0.38 4.47 20.32
N THR A 190 -0.81 4.01 19.93
CA THR A 190 -2.04 4.24 20.70
C THR A 190 -1.95 3.60 22.11
N GLU A 191 -1.43 2.38 22.21
CA GLU A 191 -1.18 1.70 23.48
C GLU A 191 -0.17 2.47 24.37
N ARG A 192 0.88 3.05 23.78
CA ARG A 192 1.82 3.91 24.53
C ARG A 192 1.16 5.18 25.06
N LEU A 193 0.29 5.82 24.27
CA LEU A 193 -0.44 7.01 24.70
C LEU A 193 -1.40 6.72 25.85
N THR A 194 -2.12 5.58 25.82
CA THR A 194 -3.01 5.20 26.93
C THR A 194 -2.24 4.92 28.21
N MET A 195 -1.06 4.28 28.12
CA MET A 195 -0.17 4.10 29.28
C MET A 195 0.31 5.45 29.85
N THR A 196 0.56 6.42 28.97
CA THR A 196 0.97 7.78 29.37
C THR A 196 -0.17 8.50 30.10
N ASP A 197 -1.41 8.42 29.59
CA ASP A 197 -2.59 8.99 30.25
C ASP A 197 -2.81 8.40 31.66
N VAL A 198 -2.73 7.08 31.80
CA VAL A 198 -2.86 6.41 33.10
C VAL A 198 -1.77 6.88 34.07
N ALA A 199 -0.51 6.95 33.63
CA ALA A 199 0.59 7.44 34.46
C ALA A 199 0.39 8.91 34.90
N LEU A 200 -0.14 9.75 34.01
CA LEU A 200 -0.49 11.14 34.32
C LEU A 200 -1.61 11.23 35.36
N GLN A 201 -2.67 10.44 35.23
CA GLN A 201 -3.79 10.42 36.19
C GLN A 201 -3.35 9.92 37.57
N GLU A 202 -2.53 8.86 37.63
CA GLU A 202 -1.97 8.36 38.89
C GLU A 202 -1.14 9.44 39.59
N SER A 203 -0.26 10.14 38.86
CA SER A 203 0.56 11.21 39.42
C SER A 203 -0.25 12.39 39.97
N ALA A 204 -1.42 12.70 39.38
CA ALA A 204 -2.29 13.78 39.81
C ALA A 204 -3.05 13.45 41.11
N ASN A 205 -3.30 12.17 41.39
CA ASN A 205 -4.01 11.71 42.59
C ASN A 205 -3.11 11.63 43.85
N PHE A 206 -1.79 11.81 43.70
CA PHE A 206 -0.83 11.86 44.82
C PHE A 206 -0.60 13.29 45.37
N VAL A 207 -1.41 14.27 44.94
CA VAL A 207 -1.37 15.67 45.43
C VAL A 207 -2.51 15.94 46.41
#